data_AF-A0A7K4DND1-F1
#
_entry.id   AF-A0A7K4DND1-F1
#
_cell.length_a   1.000
_cell.length_b   1.000
_cell.length_c   1.000
_cell.angle_alpha   90.00
_cell.angle_beta   90.00
_cell.angle_gamma   90.00
#
_symmetry.space_group_name_H-M   'P 1'
#
loop_
_entity.id
_entity.type
_entity.pdbx_description
1 polymer ?
#
loop_
_entity_poly.entity_id
_entity_poly.type
_entity_poly.pdbx_seq_one_letter_code
_entity_poly.pdbx_strand_id
1 'polypeptide(L)' 'MPVKKWKLEKGANCYNCGDATIHDIEVDEFDIKIRCRECGFSRYYTFHIVDLPRK' A
#
# COMPACT_ATOMS: atom_id res chain seq x y z
N MET A 1 -21.25 -4.21 4.05
CA MET A 1 -20.40 -5.43 4.06
C MET A 1 -18.97 -4.98 4.34
N PRO A 2 -18.19 -5.66 5.18
CA PRO A 2 -16.81 -5.25 5.44
C PRO A 2 -15.98 -5.45 4.17
N VAL A 3 -15.31 -4.38 3.73
CA VAL A 3 -14.37 -4.42 2.61
C VAL A 3 -13.20 -5.34 3.00
N LYS A 4 -12.88 -6.32 2.15
CA LYS A 4 -11.77 -7.23 2.40
C LYS A 4 -10.45 -6.50 2.22
N LYS A 5 -9.65 -6.42 3.28
CA LYS A 5 -8.28 -5.88 3.22
C LYS A 5 -7.27 -7.01 3.13
N TRP A 6 -6.33 -6.90 2.21
CA TRP A 6 -5.13 -7.73 2.15
C TRP A 6 -3.99 -7.05 2.89
N LYS A 7 -3.23 -7.82 3.67
CA LYS A 7 -2.05 -7.36 4.39
C LYS A 7 -0.82 -8.01 3.77
N LEU A 8 0.16 -7.20 3.42
CA LEU A 8 1.38 -7.56 2.72
C LEU A 8 2.58 -6.90 3.41
N GLU A 9 3.76 -7.48 3.27
CA GLU A 9 5.01 -6.92 3.77
C GLU A 9 6.03 -6.83 2.63
N LYS A 10 6.80 -5.74 2.58
CA LYS A 10 7.85 -5.58 1.57
C LYS A 10 9.02 -4.76 2.08
N GLY A 11 10.24 -5.26 1.85
CA GLY A 11 11.47 -4.48 2.01
C GLY A 11 11.63 -3.47 0.87
N ALA A 12 11.82 -2.19 1.20
CA ALA A 12 12.07 -1.12 0.25
C ALA A 12 12.76 0.07 0.93
N ASN A 13 13.42 0.93 0.15
CA ASN A 13 14.00 2.16 0.71
C ASN A 13 12.89 3.10 1.18
N CYS A 14 12.95 3.51 2.45
CA CYS A 14 12.02 4.48 3.00
C CYS A 14 12.42 5.89 2.56
N TYR A 15 11.47 6.68 2.06
CA TYR A 15 11.73 8.08 1.68
C TYR A 15 12.23 8.94 2.86
N ASN A 16 11.79 8.62 4.09
CA ASN A 16 12.18 9.36 5.28
C ASN A 16 13.42 8.78 5.99
N CYS A 17 13.58 7.44 6.06
CA CYS A 17 14.78 6.86 6.68
C CYS A 17 16.01 6.90 5.76
N GLY A 18 15.82 6.82 4.44
CA GLY A 18 16.89 6.64 3.46
C GLY A 18 17.31 5.18 3.25
N ASP A 19 17.17 4.33 4.28
CA ASP A 19 17.59 2.93 4.25
C ASP A 19 16.48 1.97 3.82
N ALA A 20 16.90 0.74 3.47
CA ALA A 20 16.00 -0.37 3.16
C ALA A 20 15.29 -0.87 4.43
N THR A 21 13.98 -0.64 4.52
CA THR A 21 13.16 -1.01 5.68
C THR A 21 11.95 -1.84 5.28
N ILE A 22 11.40 -2.62 6.21
CA ILE A 22 10.14 -3.33 6.00
C ILE A 22 8.99 -2.32 6.04
N HIS A 23 8.15 -2.36 5.01
CA HIS A 23 6.92 -1.61 4.93
C HIS A 23 5.72 -2.55 5.04
N ASP A 24 4.77 -2.16 5.89
CA ASP A 24 3.45 -2.77 6.00
C ASP A 24 2.57 -2.19 4.90
N ILE A 25 1.95 -3.04 4.09
CA ILE A 25 1.10 -2.65 2.98
C ILE A 25 -0.30 -3.22 3.23
N GLU A 26 -1.28 -2.34 3.30
CA GLU A 26 -2.71 -2.69 3.30
C GLU A 26 -3.30 -2.31 1.95
N VAL A 27 -4.04 -3.23 1.34
CA VAL A 27 -4.71 -3.02 0.06
C VAL A 27 -6.15 -3.44 0.18
N ASP A 28 -7.06 -2.67 -0.37
CA ASP A 28 -8.43 -3.10 -0.64
C ASP A 28 -8.89 -2.72 -2.05
N GLU A 29 -10.18 -2.75 -2.31
CA GLU A 29 -10.74 -2.46 -3.64
C GLU A 29 -10.74 -0.95 -4.00
N PHE A 30 -10.37 -0.07 -3.05
CA PHE A 30 -10.41 1.39 -3.22
C PHE A 30 -9.06 2.06 -3.01
N ASP A 31 -8.26 1.57 -2.06
CA ASP A 31 -6.99 2.19 -1.70
C ASP A 31 -5.87 1.21 -1.35
N ILE A 32 -4.65 1.74 -1.42
CA ILE A 32 -3.43 1.14 -0.90
C ILE A 32 -2.84 2.09 0.12
N LYS A 33 -2.55 1.56 1.31
CA LYS A 33 -1.80 2.23 2.37
C LYS A 33 -0.48 1.51 2.58
N ILE A 34 0.62 2.25 2.47
CA ILE A 34 1.97 1.74 2.72
C ILE A 34 2.52 2.49 3.92
N ARG A 35 2.99 1.78 4.95
CA ARG A 35 3.59 2.37 6.15
C ARG A 35 4.97 1.78 6.40
N CYS A 36 5.98 2.63 6.56
CA CYS A 36 7.29 2.22 7.06
C CYS A 36 7.17 1.76 8.52
N ARG A 37 7.66 0.56 8.84
CA ARG A 37 7.59 -0.01 10.19
C ARG A 37 8.49 0.73 11.19
N GLU A 38 9.58 1.33 10.72
CA GLU A 38 10.53 2.05 11.57
C GLU A 38 10.08 3.48 11.90
N CYS A 39 9.92 4.34 10.90
CA CYS A 39 9.63 5.76 11.14
C CYS A 39 8.15 6.13 11.04
N GLY A 40 7.28 5.19 10.63
CA GLY A 40 5.86 5.44 10.46
C GLY A 40 5.47 6.25 9.21
N PHE A 41 6.44 6.67 8.39
CA PHE A 41 6.17 7.37 7.14
C PHE A 41 5.18 6.56 6.29
N SER A 42 4.10 7.21 5.88
CA SER A 42 2.96 6.55 5.25
C SER A 42 2.64 7.18 3.90
N ARG A 43 2.37 6.33 2.89
CA ARG A 43 1.85 6.72 1.58
C ARG A 43 0.46 6.14 1.41
N TYR A 44 -0.42 6.94 0.81
CA TYR A 44 -1.78 6.55 0.49
C TYR A 44 -1.98 6.73 -1.01
N TYR A 45 -2.49 5.68 -1.64
CA TYR A 45 -2.84 5.69 -3.05
C TYR A 45 -4.31 5.31 -3.16
N THR A 46 -5.09 6.17 -3.80
CA THR A 46 -6.48 5.86 -4.16
C THR A 46 -6.53 5.50 -5.64
N PHE A 47 -7.38 4.56 -6.00
CA PHE A 47 -7.59 4.17 -7.38
C PHE A 47 -9.05 3.78 -7.62
N HIS A 48 -9.43 3.73 -8.89
CA HIS A 48 -10.75 3.29 -9.31
C HIS A 48 -10.60 2.05 -10.19
N ILE A 49 -11.20 0.94 -9.77
CA ILE A 49 -11.30 -0.25 -10.59
C ILE A 49 -12.33 0.03 -11.69
N VAL A 50 -11.88 -0.01 -12.95
CA VAL A 50 -12.74 0.15 -14.12
C VAL A 50 -12.76 -1.17 -14.89
N ASP A 51 -13.96 -1.69 -15.16
CA ASP A 51 -14.13 -2.83 -16.04
C ASP A 51 -14.20 -2.33 -17.49
N LEU A 52 -13.07 -2.39 -18.19
CA LEU A 52 -13.00 -2.01 -19.59
C LEU A 52 -13.24 -3.24 -20.47
N PRO A 53 -14.10 -3.14 -21.50
CA PRO A 53 -14.32 -4.26 -22.42
C PRO A 53 -12.98 -4.67 -23.06
N ARG A 54 -12.68 -5.97 -23.03
CA ARG A 54 -11.52 -6.54 -23.75
C ARG A 54 -11.74 -6.31 -25.25
N LYS A 55 -10.78 -5.64 -25.90
CA LYS A 55 -10.71 -5.53 -27.37
C LYS A 55 -10.37 -6.87 -28.00
#